data_AF-A0A830GRR1-F1
#
_entry.id   AF-A0A830GRR1-F1
#
_cell.length_a   1.000
_cell.length_b   1.000
_cell.length_c   1.000
_cell.angle_alpha   90.00
_cell.angle_beta   90.00
_cell.angle_gamma   90.00
#
_symmetry.space_group_name_H-M   'P 1'
#
loop_
_entity.id
_entity.type
_entity.pdbx_description
1 polymer ?
#
loop_
_entity_poly.entity_id
_entity_poly.type
_entity_poly.pdbx_seq_one_letter_code
_entity_poly.pdbx_strand_id
1 'polypeptide(L)'
;MKVRYSSPLHLTFKYLGVSDRVVEDSSIPPMWSLYIDQTRQEKIMHRLRMTSGFFISPDISPHIDVKTYEFGPIIPLRPLSEIQVDLPKLLAQRRSSRSLRGPMSFEELSTILVNCCGRTHYEERIGRWLRAYPSPGALYPNDVYLIANHVQGLRPGIYYFNPEKLGLYIVSEDEGRLGRARASFLEKELAGSAAAIFLLVTTMSRVSIKYGEIGLKLALLEAGIITENVVLLASALGLRSLPYESFVDYDLNEALSLDSANRFVAFTVMIGR
;
A
#
# COMPACT_ATOMS: atom_id res chain seq x y z
N MET A 1 28.25 -14.82 3.46
CA MET A 1 27.15 -15.52 4.15
C MET A 1 27.24 -17.01 3.84
N LYS A 2 27.36 -17.89 4.83
CA LYS A 2 27.19 -19.34 4.65
C LYS A 2 25.90 -19.76 5.32
N VAL A 3 25.00 -20.39 4.56
CA VAL A 3 23.76 -20.99 5.07
C VAL A 3 23.98 -22.49 5.23
N ARG A 4 23.71 -23.04 6.41
CA ARG A 4 23.66 -24.48 6.63
C ARG A 4 22.27 -24.85 7.15
N TYR A 5 21.70 -25.88 6.54
CA TYR A 5 20.52 -26.56 7.06
C TYR A 5 21.00 -27.59 8.08
N SER A 6 20.57 -27.45 9.34
CA SER A 6 20.76 -28.49 10.36
C SER A 6 19.61 -29.50 10.32
N SER A 7 18.43 -29.09 9.81
CA SER A 7 17.26 -29.94 9.53
C SER A 7 16.30 -29.22 8.55
N PRO A 8 15.20 -29.86 8.07
CA PRO A 8 14.20 -29.20 7.21
C PRO A 8 13.51 -27.96 7.81
N LEU A 9 13.62 -27.76 9.12
CA LEU A 9 12.92 -26.71 9.88
C LEU A 9 13.86 -25.72 10.58
N HIS A 10 15.16 -25.99 10.59
CA HIS A 10 16.14 -25.19 11.33
C HIS A 10 17.20 -24.61 10.37
N LEU A 11 17.31 -23.28 10.34
CA LEU A 11 18.22 -22.52 9.51
C LEU A 11 19.26 -21.83 10.40
N THR A 12 20.54 -22.10 10.17
CA THR A 12 21.63 -21.36 10.84
C THR A 12 22.29 -20.39 9.86
N PHE A 13 22.29 -19.09 10.20
CA PHE A 13 22.98 -18.05 9.44
C PHE A 13 24.31 -17.71 10.13
N LYS A 14 25.42 -17.79 9.38
CA LYS A 14 26.71 -17.27 9.85
C LYS A 14 27.18 -16.15 8.91
N TYR A 15 27.19 -14.92 9.43
CA TYR A 15 27.80 -13.77 8.78
C TYR A 15 29.26 -13.65 9.18
N LEU A 16 30.11 -13.26 8.25
CA LEU A 16 31.51 -12.92 8.50
C LEU A 16 31.63 -11.42 8.25
N GLY A 17 31.75 -10.62 9.31
CA GLY A 17 32.40 -9.31 9.22
C GLY A 17 31.62 -8.04 9.60
N VAL A 18 30.30 -8.04 9.85
CA VAL A 18 29.61 -6.82 10.36
C VAL A 18 28.39 -7.20 11.20
N SER A 19 28.37 -6.73 12.46
CA SER A 19 27.35 -6.88 13.51
C SER A 19 26.66 -8.25 13.60
N ASP A 20 27.10 -9.05 14.57
CA ASP A 20 26.50 -10.34 14.90
C ASP A 20 25.03 -10.17 15.34
N ARG A 21 24.09 -10.55 14.47
CA ARG A 21 22.77 -11.01 14.91
C ARG A 21 22.68 -12.49 14.61
N VAL A 22 22.85 -13.29 15.66
CA VAL A 22 22.48 -14.70 15.65
C VAL A 22 20.96 -14.74 15.64
N VAL A 23 20.35 -15.30 14.59
CA VAL A 23 19.01 -15.86 14.75
C VAL A 23 19.25 -17.13 15.55
N GLU A 24 19.04 -17.05 16.87
CA GLU A 24 19.20 -18.17 17.78
C GLU A 24 18.40 -19.37 17.26
N ASP A 25 18.93 -20.55 17.57
CA ASP A 25 18.35 -21.85 17.34
C ASP A 25 16.91 -21.88 17.87
N SER A 26 15.96 -21.44 17.05
CA SER A 26 14.55 -21.39 17.41
C SER A 26 13.95 -22.75 17.08
N SER A 27 13.39 -23.40 18.10
CA SER A 27 12.52 -24.57 17.93
C SER A 27 11.28 -24.28 17.08
N ILE A 28 11.00 -23.00 16.82
CA ILE A 28 9.91 -22.52 15.97
C ILE A 28 10.51 -22.20 14.59
N PRO A 29 10.01 -22.82 13.51
CA PRO A 29 10.48 -22.52 12.17
C PRO A 29 10.29 -21.03 11.87
N PRO A 30 11.24 -20.37 11.19
CA PRO A 30 11.10 -18.96 10.90
C PRO A 30 9.88 -18.71 10.01
N MET A 31 9.24 -17.55 10.19
CA MET A 31 7.99 -17.21 9.50
C MET A 31 8.08 -17.35 7.98
N TRP A 32 9.22 -17.01 7.36
CA TRP A 32 9.39 -17.17 5.92
C TRP A 32 9.39 -18.65 5.49
N SER A 33 9.90 -19.56 6.33
CA SER A 33 9.90 -21.00 6.02
C SER A 33 8.48 -21.56 6.08
N LEU A 34 7.71 -21.19 7.12
CA LEU A 34 6.30 -21.54 7.21
C LEU A 34 5.52 -20.96 6.03
N TYR A 35 5.77 -19.70 5.68
CA TYR A 35 5.13 -19.03 4.55
C TYR A 35 5.42 -19.74 3.23
N ILE A 36 6.70 -20.00 2.92
CA ILE A 36 7.11 -20.71 1.69
C ILE A 36 6.46 -22.09 1.63
N ASP A 37 6.42 -22.83 2.74
CA ASP A 37 5.79 -24.15 2.76
C ASP A 37 4.26 -24.10 2.57
N GLN A 38 3.58 -23.12 3.19
CA GLN A 38 2.13 -22.97 3.06
C GLN A 38 1.72 -22.45 1.68
N THR A 39 2.59 -21.70 1.01
CA THR A 39 2.29 -21.04 -0.27
C THR A 39 2.82 -21.76 -1.50
N ARG A 40 3.29 -23.01 -1.36
CA ARG A 40 3.68 -23.82 -2.53
C ARG A 40 2.49 -24.02 -3.47
N GLN A 41 2.72 -23.80 -4.77
CA GLN A 41 1.64 -23.80 -5.75
C GLN A 41 0.91 -25.14 -5.82
N GLU A 42 1.63 -26.26 -5.73
CA GLU A 42 1.04 -27.61 -5.74
C GLU A 42 0.06 -27.83 -4.57
N LYS A 43 0.36 -27.30 -3.38
CA LYS A 43 -0.51 -27.37 -2.20
C LYS A 43 -1.74 -26.47 -2.35
N ILE A 44 -1.58 -25.31 -2.97
CA ILE A 44 -2.66 -24.35 -3.20
C ILE A 44 -3.64 -24.90 -4.24
N MET A 45 -3.13 -25.38 -5.38
CA MET A 45 -3.96 -25.92 -6.46
C MET A 45 -4.82 -27.09 -5.97
N HIS A 46 -4.23 -27.99 -5.19
CA HIS A 46 -4.95 -29.10 -4.57
C HIS A 46 -6.05 -28.61 -3.60
N ARG A 47 -5.72 -27.66 -2.70
CA ARG A 47 -6.67 -27.13 -1.70
C ARG A 47 -7.83 -26.37 -2.33
N LEU A 48 -7.55 -25.51 -3.30
CA LEU A 48 -8.54 -24.65 -3.94
C LEU A 48 -9.33 -25.37 -5.06
N ARG A 49 -9.02 -26.65 -5.33
CA ARG A 49 -9.59 -27.42 -6.46
C ARG A 49 -9.52 -26.66 -7.78
N MET A 50 -8.51 -25.82 -7.96
CA MET A 50 -8.36 -25.02 -9.17
C MET A 50 -7.84 -25.90 -10.30
N THR A 51 -8.69 -26.17 -11.28
CA THR A 51 -8.24 -26.47 -12.63
C THR A 51 -7.82 -25.15 -13.29
N SER A 52 -7.01 -25.17 -14.34
CA SER A 52 -6.41 -24.00 -15.01
C SER A 52 -7.39 -22.97 -15.62
N GLY A 53 -8.67 -22.97 -15.20
CA GLY A 53 -9.71 -22.04 -15.63
C GLY A 53 -9.67 -20.70 -14.89
N PHE A 54 -9.94 -19.63 -15.63
CA PHE A 54 -10.18 -18.30 -15.07
C PHE A 54 -11.45 -18.33 -14.20
N PHE A 55 -11.29 -18.42 -12.88
CA PHE A 55 -12.38 -18.13 -11.95
C PHE A 55 -12.45 -16.63 -11.68
N ILE A 56 -13.57 -16.02 -12.05
CA ILE A 56 -13.98 -14.69 -11.61
C ILE A 56 -14.97 -14.93 -10.48
N SER A 57 -14.65 -14.51 -9.25
CA SER A 57 -15.62 -14.55 -8.16
C SER A 57 -16.69 -13.48 -8.43
N PRO A 58 -17.98 -13.84 -8.60
CA PRO A 58 -18.99 -12.94 -9.13
C PRO A 58 -19.26 -11.68 -8.29
N ASP A 59 -19.06 -11.70 -6.97
CA ASP A 59 -19.63 -10.67 -6.08
C ASP A 59 -18.63 -9.97 -5.15
N ILE A 60 -17.35 -9.89 -5.52
CA ILE A 60 -16.37 -9.13 -4.72
C ILE A 60 -16.33 -7.70 -5.23
N SER A 61 -16.85 -6.76 -4.43
CA SER A 61 -16.57 -5.35 -4.65
C SER A 61 -15.05 -5.12 -4.61
N PRO A 62 -14.43 -4.54 -5.66
CA PRO A 62 -12.99 -4.26 -5.69
C PRO A 62 -12.58 -3.10 -4.76
N HIS A 63 -13.53 -2.55 -4.01
CA HIS A 63 -13.35 -1.49 -3.05
C HIS A 63 -14.02 -1.87 -1.72
N ILE A 64 -13.71 -1.12 -0.67
CA ILE A 64 -14.32 -1.33 0.65
C ILE A 64 -15.84 -1.25 0.49
N ASP A 65 -16.60 -2.18 1.07
CA ASP A 65 -18.03 -1.94 1.26
C ASP A 65 -18.13 -0.74 2.20
N VAL A 66 -18.38 0.41 1.59
CA VAL A 66 -18.25 1.77 2.15
C VAL A 66 -19.10 1.94 3.42
N LYS A 67 -20.02 1.00 3.68
CA LYS A 67 -20.84 0.89 4.90
C LYS A 67 -20.05 0.82 6.22
N THR A 68 -18.77 0.46 6.20
CA THR A 68 -17.96 0.42 7.44
C THR A 68 -17.58 1.81 7.97
N TYR A 69 -17.74 2.86 7.16
CA TYR A 69 -17.41 4.23 7.55
C TYR A 69 -18.59 5.16 7.26
N GLU A 70 -18.92 6.04 8.20
CA GLU A 70 -19.75 7.22 7.94
C GLU A 70 -18.91 8.24 7.18
N PHE A 71 -18.59 7.96 5.91
CA PHE A 71 -17.86 8.92 5.10
C PHE A 71 -18.75 10.12 4.80
N GLY A 72 -18.26 11.30 5.15
CA GLY A 72 -18.90 12.59 4.82
C GLY A 72 -18.94 12.87 3.31
N PRO A 73 -19.17 14.14 2.90
CA PRO A 73 -19.22 14.50 1.49
C PRO A 73 -17.93 14.14 0.76
N ILE A 74 -18.06 13.67 -0.49
CA ILE A 74 -16.92 13.36 -1.34
C ILE A 74 -16.31 14.64 -1.92
N ILE A 75 -14.99 14.75 -1.87
CA ILE A 75 -14.24 15.84 -2.46
C ILE A 75 -13.75 15.38 -3.84
N PRO A 76 -14.24 15.96 -4.96
CA PRO A 76 -13.82 15.55 -6.30
C PRO A 76 -12.35 15.93 -6.55
N LEU A 77 -11.60 15.02 -7.18
CA LEU A 77 -10.21 15.27 -7.56
C LEU A 77 -10.12 16.25 -8.74
N ARG A 78 -9.03 17.02 -8.77
CA ARG A 78 -8.73 18.04 -9.79
C ARG A 78 -7.31 17.86 -10.32
N PRO A 79 -7.02 16.81 -11.11
CA PRO A 79 -5.67 16.54 -11.59
C PRO A 79 -5.20 17.64 -12.56
N LEU A 80 -3.89 17.81 -12.68
CA LEU A 80 -3.26 18.63 -13.70
C LEU A 80 -3.54 18.05 -15.09
N SER A 81 -3.68 18.92 -16.09
CA SER A 81 -4.13 18.54 -17.43
C SER A 81 -3.10 17.76 -18.24
N GLU A 82 -1.80 18.06 -18.10
CA GLU A 82 -0.72 17.34 -18.79
C GLU A 82 0.56 17.28 -17.95
N ILE A 83 1.25 16.14 -17.99
CA ILE A 83 2.58 15.95 -17.42
C ILE A 83 3.46 15.31 -18.47
N GLN A 84 4.51 16.03 -18.88
CA GLN A 84 5.50 15.51 -19.81
C GLN A 84 6.74 15.09 -19.05
N VAL A 85 7.14 13.82 -19.21
CA VAL A 85 8.32 13.25 -18.57
C VAL A 85 9.09 12.34 -19.52
N ASP A 86 10.40 12.39 -19.39
CA ASP A 86 11.32 11.38 -19.93
C ASP A 86 11.46 10.27 -18.89
N LEU A 87 10.86 9.10 -19.16
CA LEU A 87 10.82 7.98 -18.22
C LEU A 87 12.23 7.43 -17.89
N PRO A 88 13.12 7.13 -18.85
CA PRO A 88 14.51 6.76 -18.54
C PRO A 88 15.22 7.75 -17.62
N LYS A 89 15.09 9.05 -17.90
CA LYS A 89 15.68 10.10 -17.06
C LYS A 89 15.07 10.12 -15.66
N LEU A 90 13.75 9.99 -15.56
CA LEU A 90 13.03 9.95 -14.29
C LEU A 90 13.48 8.78 -13.42
N LEU A 91 13.56 7.57 -13.99
CA LEU A 91 14.06 6.37 -13.31
C LEU A 91 15.48 6.56 -12.79
N ALA A 92 16.36 7.20 -13.57
CA ALA A 92 17.74 7.48 -13.17
C ALA A 92 17.83 8.53 -12.04
N GLN A 93 16.92 9.50 -12.01
CA GLN A 93 16.92 10.61 -11.05
C GLN A 93 16.15 10.33 -9.76
N ARG A 94 15.20 9.40 -9.77
CA ARG A 94 14.35 9.04 -8.62
C ARG A 94 15.21 8.69 -7.40
N ARG A 95 14.99 9.39 -6.28
CA ARG A 95 15.68 9.14 -5.01
C ARG A 95 14.68 9.23 -3.86
N SER A 96 14.92 8.43 -2.82
CA SER A 96 14.23 8.61 -1.55
C SER A 96 14.81 9.82 -0.84
N SER A 97 13.96 10.70 -0.33
CA SER A 97 14.38 11.91 0.38
C SER A 97 13.71 12.00 1.75
N ARG A 98 14.48 12.42 2.75
CA ARG A 98 13.97 12.70 4.10
C ARG A 98 13.67 14.18 4.32
N SER A 99 14.02 15.04 3.36
CA SER A 99 13.57 16.42 3.32
C SER A 99 12.19 16.43 2.65
N LEU A 100 11.14 16.47 3.48
CA LEU A 100 9.74 16.38 3.07
C LEU A 100 8.93 17.61 3.49
N ARG A 101 9.60 18.65 3.98
CA ARG A 101 8.94 19.84 4.50
C ARG A 101 8.57 20.77 3.35
N GLY A 102 7.29 21.11 3.27
CA GLY A 102 6.77 22.09 2.33
C GLY A 102 5.44 21.63 1.75
N PRO A 103 4.54 22.54 1.36
CA PRO A 103 3.22 22.18 0.91
C PRO A 103 3.25 21.54 -0.50
N MET A 104 2.26 20.70 -0.75
CA MET A 104 1.87 20.26 -2.10
C MET A 104 0.50 20.85 -2.44
N SER A 105 0.21 21.07 -3.72
CA SER A 105 -1.13 21.50 -4.14
C SER A 105 -2.11 20.33 -4.14
N PHE A 106 -3.41 20.62 -4.01
CA PHE A 106 -4.45 19.61 -4.17
C PHE A 106 -4.47 19.04 -5.60
N GLU A 107 -4.07 19.83 -6.59
CA GLU A 107 -3.94 19.42 -7.98
C GLU A 107 -2.78 18.42 -8.16
N GLU A 108 -1.64 18.64 -7.52
CA GLU A 108 -0.52 17.67 -7.48
C GLU A 108 -0.96 16.35 -6.82
N LEU A 109 -1.64 16.43 -5.66
CA LEU A 109 -2.18 15.24 -4.98
C LEU A 109 -3.19 14.49 -5.85
N SER A 110 -4.12 15.23 -6.45
CA SER A 110 -5.14 14.69 -7.36
C SER A 110 -4.51 14.00 -8.55
N THR A 111 -3.46 14.59 -9.10
CA THR A 111 -2.71 14.02 -10.22
C THR A 111 -2.10 12.68 -9.82
N ILE A 112 -1.47 12.58 -8.65
CA ILE A 112 -0.90 11.33 -8.15
C ILE A 112 -1.98 10.27 -8.00
N LEU A 113 -3.10 10.59 -7.34
CA LEU A 113 -4.17 9.62 -7.10
C LEU A 113 -4.81 9.11 -8.40
N VAL A 114 -5.12 10.00 -9.34
CA VAL A 114 -5.75 9.64 -10.61
C VAL A 114 -4.80 8.77 -11.45
N ASN A 115 -3.55 9.18 -11.60
CA ASN A 115 -2.63 8.54 -12.54
C ASN A 115 -1.90 7.32 -11.94
N CYS A 116 -1.75 7.22 -10.62
CA CYS A 116 -1.11 6.06 -9.99
C CYS A 116 -2.11 5.02 -9.50
N CYS A 117 -3.33 5.43 -9.14
CA CYS A 117 -4.29 4.57 -8.43
C CYS A 117 -5.69 4.56 -9.05
N GLY A 118 -6.01 5.48 -9.96
CA GLY A 118 -7.30 5.64 -10.58
C GLY A 118 -7.60 4.63 -11.68
N ARG A 119 -8.82 4.72 -12.23
CA ARG A 119 -9.30 3.85 -13.31
C ARG A 119 -8.69 4.27 -14.65
N THR A 120 -8.36 3.29 -15.49
CA THR A 120 -7.74 3.51 -16.80
C THR A 120 -8.53 2.94 -17.96
N HIS A 121 -9.10 1.75 -17.81
CA HIS A 121 -9.80 1.05 -18.89
C HIS A 121 -10.93 0.17 -18.33
N TYR A 122 -12.07 0.06 -19.00
CA TYR A 122 -13.13 -0.87 -18.59
C TYR A 122 -12.98 -2.18 -19.37
N GLU A 123 -12.68 -3.29 -18.69
CA GLU A 123 -12.53 -4.60 -19.31
C GLU A 123 -13.87 -5.34 -19.31
N GLU A 124 -14.51 -5.39 -20.48
CA GLU A 124 -15.83 -5.99 -20.67
C GLU A 124 -15.88 -7.47 -20.29
N ARG A 125 -14.82 -8.25 -20.57
CA ARG A 125 -14.81 -9.71 -20.32
C ARG A 125 -14.93 -10.05 -18.84
N ILE A 126 -14.52 -9.15 -17.95
CA ILE A 126 -14.60 -9.33 -16.50
C ILE A 126 -15.57 -8.33 -15.84
N GLY A 127 -16.18 -7.43 -16.62
CA GLY A 127 -17.15 -6.44 -16.17
C GLY A 127 -16.60 -5.43 -15.15
N ARG A 128 -15.31 -5.06 -15.22
CA ARG A 128 -14.66 -4.21 -14.20
C ARG A 128 -13.75 -3.15 -14.80
N TRP A 129 -13.64 -2.03 -14.10
CA TRP A 129 -12.59 -1.05 -14.34
C TRP A 129 -11.23 -1.57 -13.91
N LEU A 130 -10.26 -1.46 -14.81
CA LEU A 130 -8.85 -1.62 -14.56
C LEU A 130 -8.25 -0.35 -13.96
N ARG A 131 -7.15 -0.51 -13.22
CA ARG A 131 -6.42 0.61 -12.60
C ARG A 131 -5.09 0.86 -13.31
N ALA A 132 -4.41 1.94 -12.92
CA ALA A 132 -3.08 2.29 -13.42
C ALA A 132 -1.96 1.32 -13.02
N TYR A 133 -2.28 0.27 -12.27
CA TYR A 133 -1.35 -0.79 -11.87
C TYR A 133 -2.00 -2.18 -12.08
N PRO A 134 -1.20 -3.21 -12.40
CA PRO A 134 -1.69 -4.58 -12.44
C PRO A 134 -2.03 -5.10 -11.04
N SER A 135 -3.06 -5.95 -10.98
CA SER A 135 -3.55 -6.54 -9.73
C SER A 135 -3.81 -8.04 -9.90
N PRO A 136 -3.51 -8.91 -8.92
CA PRO A 136 -3.78 -10.34 -9.00
C PRO A 136 -5.27 -10.60 -9.25
N GLY A 137 -5.59 -11.04 -10.46
CA GLY A 137 -6.98 -11.33 -10.87
C GLY A 137 -7.90 -10.10 -10.90
N ALA A 138 -7.36 -8.88 -11.01
CA ALA A 138 -8.12 -7.63 -10.94
C ALA A 138 -9.00 -7.52 -9.67
N LEU A 139 -8.44 -7.96 -8.53
CA LEU A 139 -9.13 -7.96 -7.23
C LEU A 139 -8.87 -6.71 -6.41
N TYR A 140 -7.76 -6.00 -6.68
CA TYR A 140 -7.37 -4.74 -6.04
C TYR A 140 -7.46 -4.77 -4.50
N PRO A 141 -6.72 -5.67 -3.82
CA PRO A 141 -6.71 -5.76 -2.36
C PRO A 141 -6.20 -4.50 -1.66
N ASN A 142 -5.43 -3.62 -2.33
CA ASN A 142 -4.91 -2.41 -1.72
C ASN A 142 -5.82 -1.20 -1.94
N ASP A 143 -6.35 -0.69 -0.84
CA ASP A 143 -7.03 0.60 -0.75
C ASP A 143 -6.02 1.71 -0.45
N VAL A 144 -6.29 2.92 -0.95
CA VAL A 144 -5.42 4.08 -0.72
C VAL A 144 -6.06 5.00 0.30
N TYR A 145 -5.45 5.08 1.47
CA TYR A 145 -5.73 6.09 2.48
C TYR A 145 -4.65 7.18 2.44
N LEU A 146 -4.99 8.36 2.94
CA LEU A 146 -4.11 9.51 2.97
C LEU A 146 -4.18 10.16 4.34
N ILE A 147 -3.03 10.48 4.90
CA ILE A 147 -2.90 11.55 5.89
C ILE A 147 -2.50 12.80 5.12
N ALA A 148 -3.37 13.80 5.05
CA ALA A 148 -3.05 15.11 4.49
C ALA A 148 -2.66 16.06 5.64
N ASN A 149 -1.43 16.56 5.63
CA ASN A 149 -0.95 17.51 6.63
C ASN A 149 -0.90 18.93 6.05
N HIS A 150 -0.23 19.08 4.90
CA HIS A 150 0.10 20.38 4.29
C HIS A 150 -0.26 20.38 2.80
N VAL A 151 -1.52 20.05 2.49
CA VAL A 151 -2.04 20.04 1.11
C VAL A 151 -2.86 21.32 0.88
N GLN A 152 -2.40 22.20 0.00
CA GLN A 152 -3.11 23.44 -0.29
C GLN A 152 -4.45 23.15 -0.96
N GLY A 153 -5.54 23.70 -0.43
CA GLY A 153 -6.89 23.46 -0.94
C GLY A 153 -7.56 22.20 -0.38
N LEU A 154 -6.95 21.53 0.60
CA LEU A 154 -7.52 20.43 1.37
C LEU A 154 -7.28 20.68 2.86
N ARG A 155 -8.26 20.40 3.71
CA ARG A 155 -8.07 20.52 5.16
C ARG A 155 -7.11 19.42 5.65
N PRO A 156 -6.36 19.64 6.74
CA PRO A 156 -5.62 18.55 7.38
C PRO A 156 -6.58 17.46 7.86
N GLY A 157 -6.23 16.20 7.62
CA GLY A 157 -7.11 15.08 7.97
C GLY A 157 -6.68 13.75 7.40
N ILE A 158 -7.49 12.74 7.68
CA ILE A 158 -7.39 11.39 7.14
C ILE A 158 -8.47 11.23 6.07
N TYR A 159 -8.07 10.74 4.90
CA TYR A 159 -8.94 10.59 3.75
C TYR A 159 -8.83 9.18 3.17
N TYR A 160 -9.90 8.72 2.52
CA TYR A 160 -9.92 7.50 1.72
C TYR A 160 -10.16 7.86 0.26
N PHE A 161 -9.30 7.38 -0.64
CA PHE A 161 -9.47 7.58 -2.07
C PHE A 161 -10.43 6.55 -2.66
N ASN A 162 -11.52 7.04 -3.25
CA ASN A 162 -12.45 6.21 -4.00
C ASN A 162 -12.13 6.28 -5.51
N PRO A 163 -11.62 5.18 -6.11
CA PRO A 163 -11.28 5.17 -7.53
C PRO A 163 -12.50 5.21 -8.46
N GLU A 164 -13.68 4.76 -8.01
CA GLU A 164 -14.91 4.78 -8.83
C GLU A 164 -15.47 6.19 -9.02
N LYS A 165 -15.33 7.01 -7.99
CA LYS A 165 -15.79 8.40 -8.00
C LYS A 165 -14.68 9.40 -8.30
N LEU A 166 -13.43 8.94 -8.42
CA LEU A 166 -12.24 9.77 -8.54
C LEU A 166 -12.28 10.93 -7.52
N GLY A 167 -12.45 10.58 -6.25
CA GLY A 167 -12.68 11.54 -5.17
C GLY A 167 -12.18 11.03 -3.82
N LEU A 168 -12.02 11.96 -2.87
CA LEU A 168 -11.64 11.66 -1.50
C LEU A 168 -12.87 11.69 -0.59
N TYR A 169 -13.05 10.63 0.17
CA TYR A 169 -13.93 10.62 1.32
C TYR A 169 -13.18 11.07 2.57
N ILE A 170 -13.85 11.87 3.38
CA ILE A 170 -13.32 12.31 4.67
C ILE A 170 -13.48 11.16 5.67
N VAL A 171 -12.36 10.61 6.14
CA VAL A 171 -12.35 9.62 7.25
C VAL A 171 -12.40 10.37 8.58
N SER A 172 -11.58 11.42 8.73
CA SER A 172 -11.57 12.27 9.91
C SER A 172 -10.78 13.56 9.65
N GLU A 173 -11.33 14.69 10.09
CA GLU A 173 -10.62 15.98 10.19
C GLU A 173 -10.42 16.37 11.67
N ASP A 174 -10.58 15.42 12.60
CA ASP A 174 -10.30 15.62 14.02
C ASP A 174 -8.79 15.65 14.27
N GLU A 175 -8.28 16.76 14.80
CA GLU A 175 -6.85 16.94 15.04
C GLU A 175 -6.30 15.92 16.06
N GLY A 176 -7.12 15.47 17.01
CA GLY A 176 -6.72 14.44 17.97
C GLY A 176 -6.43 13.10 17.29
N ARG A 177 -7.33 12.66 16.41
CA ARG A 177 -7.18 11.43 15.62
C ARG A 177 -6.04 11.54 14.60
N LEU A 178 -5.92 12.69 13.93
CA LEU A 178 -4.82 12.98 13.02
C LEU A 178 -3.46 12.97 13.75
N GLY A 179 -3.40 13.56 14.94
CA GLY A 179 -2.23 13.54 15.81
C GLY A 179 -1.81 12.13 16.22
N ARG A 180 -2.77 11.26 16.58
CA ARG A 180 -2.50 9.84 16.86
C ARG A 180 -1.96 9.10 15.63
N ALA A 181 -2.55 9.32 14.45
CA ALA A 181 -2.05 8.72 13.22
C ALA A 181 -0.60 9.12 12.92
N ARG A 182 -0.25 10.40 13.05
CA ARG A 182 1.15 10.88 12.91
C ARG A 182 2.07 10.27 13.97
N ALA A 183 1.60 10.17 15.21
CA ALA A 183 2.37 9.66 16.33
C ALA A 183 2.65 8.15 16.25
N SER A 184 1.94 7.41 15.40
CA SER A 184 2.20 5.98 15.15
C SER A 184 3.52 5.74 14.41
N PHE A 185 4.02 6.72 13.65
CA PHE A 185 5.32 6.62 12.98
C PHE A 185 6.45 6.75 14.00
N LEU A 186 7.49 5.93 13.89
CA LEU A 186 8.65 5.99 14.80
C LEU A 186 9.36 7.36 14.73
N GLU A 187 9.30 8.02 13.58
CA GLU A 187 9.79 9.38 13.35
C GLU A 187 8.64 10.37 13.19
N LYS A 188 7.99 10.69 14.31
CA LYS A 188 6.78 11.53 14.38
C LYS A 188 6.95 12.88 13.71
N GLU A 189 8.10 13.54 13.90
CA GLU A 189 8.42 14.83 13.30
C GLU A 189 8.52 14.74 11.77
N LEU A 190 9.11 13.65 11.25
CA LEU A 190 9.20 13.41 9.82
C LEU A 190 7.81 13.24 9.21
N ALA A 191 6.98 12.38 9.83
CA ALA A 191 5.59 12.16 9.43
C ALA A 191 4.74 13.43 9.51
N GLY A 192 4.88 14.25 10.55
CA GLY A 192 4.18 15.52 10.69
C GLY A 192 4.65 16.61 9.72
N SER A 193 5.90 16.53 9.26
CA SER A 193 6.47 17.50 8.31
C SER A 193 6.12 17.22 6.85
N ALA A 194 5.84 15.95 6.50
CA ALA A 194 5.44 15.56 5.15
C ALA A 194 4.14 16.24 4.75
N ALA A 195 3.98 16.64 3.48
CA ALA A 195 2.76 17.25 2.97
C ALA A 195 1.59 16.27 3.01
N ALA A 196 1.83 15.03 2.57
CA ALA A 196 0.87 13.94 2.63
C ALA A 196 1.59 12.60 2.87
N ILE A 197 0.88 11.64 3.45
CA ILE A 197 1.33 10.25 3.60
C ILE A 197 0.31 9.33 2.97
N PHE A 198 0.72 8.58 1.96
CA PHE A 198 -0.07 7.52 1.35
C PHE A 198 0.05 6.27 2.21
N LEU A 199 -1.09 5.66 2.53
CA LEU A 199 -1.20 4.45 3.32
C LEU A 199 -1.90 3.40 2.47
N LEU A 200 -1.17 2.37 2.04
CA LEU A 200 -1.73 1.28 1.26
C LEU A 200 -2.29 0.24 2.21
N VAL A 201 -3.62 0.18 2.31
CA VAL A 201 -4.32 -0.72 3.23
C VAL A 201 -4.73 -1.98 2.48
N THR A 202 -4.10 -3.10 2.79
CA THR A 202 -4.47 -4.40 2.22
C THR A 202 -5.71 -4.94 2.91
N THR A 203 -6.70 -5.38 2.13
CA THR A 203 -7.86 -6.15 2.59
C THR A 203 -7.69 -7.62 2.17
N MET A 204 -7.33 -8.50 3.12
CA MET A 204 -6.96 -9.89 2.82
C MET A 204 -8.10 -10.71 2.20
N SER A 205 -9.33 -10.51 2.68
CA SER A 205 -10.51 -11.23 2.17
C SER A 205 -10.75 -11.03 0.66
N ARG A 206 -10.33 -9.89 0.07
CA ARG A 206 -10.47 -9.66 -1.38
C ARG A 206 -9.59 -10.57 -2.21
N VAL A 207 -8.38 -10.85 -1.74
CA VAL A 207 -7.38 -11.62 -2.51
C VAL A 207 -7.40 -13.10 -2.11
N SER A 208 -7.63 -13.42 -0.83
CA SER A 208 -7.57 -14.78 -0.30
C SER A 208 -8.72 -15.67 -0.78
N ILE A 209 -9.87 -15.10 -1.11
CA ILE A 209 -10.99 -15.85 -1.70
C ILE A 209 -10.64 -16.54 -3.02
N LYS A 210 -9.73 -15.96 -3.82
CA LYS A 210 -9.25 -16.56 -5.06
C LYS A 210 -7.91 -17.28 -4.89
N TYR A 211 -7.02 -16.73 -4.08
CA TYR A 211 -5.62 -17.18 -4.02
C TYR A 211 -5.24 -17.85 -2.70
N GLY A 212 -6.10 -17.86 -1.68
CA GLY A 212 -5.77 -18.34 -0.35
C GLY A 212 -4.53 -17.64 0.22
N GLU A 213 -3.62 -18.42 0.79
CA GLU A 213 -2.41 -17.93 1.50
C GLU A 213 -1.40 -17.19 0.60
N ILE A 214 -1.27 -17.55 -0.69
CA ILE A 214 -0.38 -16.80 -1.60
C ILE A 214 -0.94 -15.40 -1.89
N GLY A 215 -2.22 -15.17 -1.59
CA GLY A 215 -2.85 -13.86 -1.69
C GLY A 215 -2.09 -12.77 -0.92
N LEU A 216 -1.48 -13.10 0.23
CA LEU A 216 -0.66 -12.15 0.98
C LEU A 216 0.52 -11.64 0.15
N LYS A 217 1.34 -12.54 -0.43
CA LYS A 217 2.46 -12.16 -1.29
C LYS A 217 1.99 -11.34 -2.48
N LEU A 218 0.88 -11.75 -3.11
CA LEU A 218 0.34 -11.03 -4.26
C LEU A 218 -0.12 -9.61 -3.90
N ALA A 219 -0.76 -9.42 -2.74
CA ALA A 219 -1.16 -8.12 -2.24
C ALA A 219 0.03 -7.22 -1.89
N LEU A 220 1.08 -7.77 -1.26
CA LEU A 220 2.31 -7.03 -0.93
C LEU A 220 3.09 -6.64 -2.19
N LEU A 221 3.13 -7.49 -3.22
CA LEU A 221 3.71 -7.15 -4.51
C LEU A 221 2.94 -6.02 -5.19
N GLU A 222 1.61 -6.06 -5.17
CA GLU A 222 0.77 -4.97 -5.66
C GLU A 222 1.04 -3.66 -4.92
N ALA A 223 1.17 -3.69 -3.58
CA ALA A 223 1.48 -2.51 -2.79
C ALA A 223 2.81 -1.86 -3.22
N GLY A 224 3.85 -2.67 -3.47
CA GLY A 224 5.13 -2.19 -3.99
C GLY A 224 5.03 -1.55 -5.38
N ILE A 225 4.17 -2.08 -6.25
CA ILE A 225 3.94 -1.52 -7.60
C ILE A 225 3.24 -0.17 -7.50
N ILE A 226 2.21 -0.04 -6.65
CA ILE A 226 1.52 1.22 -6.40
C ILE A 226 2.51 2.26 -5.85
N THR A 227 3.34 1.86 -4.89
CA THR A 227 4.37 2.72 -4.30
C THR A 227 5.32 3.27 -5.35
N GLU A 228 5.82 2.44 -6.28
CA GLU A 228 6.73 2.93 -7.32
C GLU A 228 6.03 3.91 -8.27
N ASN A 229 4.78 3.66 -8.66
CA ASN A 229 3.99 4.62 -9.43
C ASN A 229 3.92 5.98 -8.71
N VAL A 230 3.59 5.98 -7.41
CA VAL A 230 3.50 7.19 -6.58
C VAL A 230 4.84 7.91 -6.51
N VAL A 231 5.93 7.18 -6.27
CA VAL A 231 7.28 7.74 -6.14
C VAL A 231 7.78 8.34 -7.46
N LEU A 232 7.52 7.69 -8.58
CA LEU A 232 7.88 8.21 -9.90
C LEU A 232 7.08 9.46 -10.24
N LEU A 233 5.76 9.46 -10.02
CA LEU A 233 4.95 10.63 -10.32
C LEU A 233 5.21 11.80 -9.36
N ALA A 234 5.52 11.54 -8.09
CA ALA A 234 6.02 12.57 -7.19
C ALA A 234 7.31 13.20 -7.72
N SER A 235 8.27 12.37 -8.16
CA SER A 235 9.53 12.85 -8.74
C SER A 235 9.29 13.67 -10.02
N ALA A 236 8.33 13.26 -10.86
CA ALA A 236 7.92 13.98 -12.07
C ALA A 236 7.34 15.38 -11.78
N LEU A 237 6.63 15.51 -10.66
CA LEU A 237 6.07 16.78 -10.18
C LEU A 237 7.10 17.64 -9.44
N GLY A 238 8.37 17.21 -9.36
CA GLY A 238 9.41 17.88 -8.58
C GLY A 238 9.19 17.80 -7.07
N LEU A 239 8.35 16.85 -6.63
CA LEU A 239 8.14 16.52 -5.22
C LEU A 239 9.19 15.51 -4.76
N ARG A 240 9.35 15.44 -3.45
CA ARG A 240 10.21 14.49 -2.76
C ARG A 240 9.35 13.41 -2.11
N SER A 241 9.83 12.18 -2.14
CA SER A 241 9.09 11.05 -1.58
C SER A 241 9.99 10.12 -0.75
N LEU A 242 9.39 9.44 0.23
CA LEU A 242 10.02 8.45 1.06
C LEU A 242 9.08 7.27 1.31
N PRO A 243 9.31 6.13 0.64
CA PRO A 243 8.86 4.82 1.14
C PRO A 243 9.30 4.63 2.60
N TYR A 244 8.38 4.35 3.51
CA TYR A 244 8.67 4.37 4.94
C TYR A 244 7.85 3.33 5.72
N GLU A 245 8.50 2.30 6.26
CA GLU A 245 7.83 1.15 6.89
C GLU A 245 8.09 1.07 8.41
N SER A 246 8.43 2.20 9.04
CA SER A 246 8.76 2.26 10.46
C SER A 246 7.66 2.96 11.26
N PHE A 247 6.58 2.23 11.51
CA PHE A 247 5.42 2.66 12.30
C PHE A 247 4.95 1.55 13.23
N VAL A 248 4.11 1.90 14.20
CA VAL A 248 3.44 0.96 15.10
C VAL A 248 2.13 0.54 14.45
N ASP A 249 2.07 -0.68 13.92
CA ASP A 249 0.93 -1.20 13.15
C ASP A 249 -0.40 -1.05 13.89
N TYR A 250 -0.43 -1.40 15.17
CA TYR A 250 -1.64 -1.34 15.99
C TYR A 250 -2.19 0.09 16.07
N ASP A 251 -1.35 1.05 16.43
CA ASP A 251 -1.74 2.46 16.60
C ASP A 251 -2.22 3.07 15.27
N LEU A 252 -1.54 2.77 14.18
CA LEU A 252 -1.92 3.28 12.85
C LEU A 252 -3.23 2.65 12.37
N ASN A 253 -3.40 1.33 12.53
CA ASN A 253 -4.63 0.64 12.19
C ASN A 253 -5.82 1.15 13.02
N GLU A 254 -5.62 1.41 14.31
CA GLU A 254 -6.64 1.97 15.20
C GLU A 254 -7.03 3.40 14.75
N ALA A 255 -6.04 4.25 14.45
CA ALA A 255 -6.29 5.60 13.95
C ALA A 255 -7.05 5.59 12.61
N LEU A 256 -6.95 4.54 11.81
CA LEU A 256 -7.71 4.32 10.58
C LEU A 256 -9.03 3.54 10.78
N SER A 257 -9.34 3.14 12.01
CA SER A 257 -10.48 2.26 12.36
C SER A 257 -10.51 0.99 11.51
N LEU A 258 -9.37 0.33 11.33
CA LEU A 258 -9.26 -0.91 10.58
C LEU A 258 -9.57 -2.12 11.46
N ASP A 259 -10.35 -3.05 10.91
CA ASP A 259 -10.42 -4.42 11.43
C ASP A 259 -9.09 -5.14 11.14
N SER A 260 -8.19 -5.12 12.13
CA SER A 260 -6.83 -5.65 12.00
C SER A 260 -6.77 -7.17 11.77
N ALA A 261 -7.87 -7.90 11.93
CA ALA A 261 -7.93 -9.32 11.58
C ALA A 261 -7.93 -9.56 10.06
N ASN A 262 -8.38 -8.58 9.27
CA ASN A 262 -8.55 -8.70 7.82
C ASN A 262 -7.86 -7.57 7.04
N ARG A 263 -7.62 -6.43 7.68
CA ARG A 263 -7.13 -5.20 7.04
C ARG A 263 -5.94 -4.63 7.79
N PHE A 264 -4.87 -4.32 7.08
CA PHE A 264 -3.66 -3.75 7.68
C PHE A 264 -2.99 -2.78 6.72
N VAL A 265 -2.23 -1.81 7.27
CA VAL A 265 -1.35 -0.96 6.45
C VAL A 265 -0.17 -1.79 5.96
N ALA A 266 -0.12 -2.06 4.66
CA ALA A 266 0.89 -2.89 4.03
C ALA A 266 2.13 -2.10 3.57
N PHE A 267 1.96 -0.80 3.30
CA PHE A 267 3.02 0.06 2.81
C PHE A 267 2.68 1.53 3.07
N THR A 268 3.68 2.37 3.34
CA THR A 268 3.47 3.83 3.35
C THR A 268 4.48 4.60 2.51
N VAL A 269 4.02 5.73 1.96
CA VAL A 269 4.86 6.66 1.21
C VAL A 269 4.59 8.08 1.69
N MET A 270 5.59 8.71 2.28
CA MET A 270 5.53 10.12 2.65
C MET A 270 5.93 10.98 1.45
N ILE A 271 5.23 12.09 1.22
CA ILE A 271 5.48 13.01 0.11
C ILE A 271 5.60 14.44 0.66
N GLY A 272 6.53 15.21 0.09
CA GLY A 272 6.79 16.59 0.46
C GLY A 272 7.60 17.32 -0.59
N ARG A 273 8.29 18.39 -0.20
CA ARG A 273 9.12 19.22 -1.09
C ARG A 273 10.55 19.40 -0.59
#